data_AF-A0A7Y4KUE2-F1
#
_entry.id   AF-A0A7Y4KUE2-F1
#
_cell.length_a   1.000
_cell.length_b   1.000
_cell.length_c   1.000
_cell.angle_alpha   90.00
_cell.angle_beta   90.00
_cell.angle_gamma   90.00
#
_symmetry.space_group_name_H-M   'P 1'
#
loop_
_entity.id
_entity.type
_entity.pdbx_description
1 polymer ?
#
loop_
_entity_poly.entity_id
_entity_poly.type
_entity_poly.pdbx_seq_one_letter_code
_entity_poly.pdbx_strand_id
1 'polypeptide(L)'
;MVPSPRSRALVRACLLLPLCSLAACDVREPTPDARVAVSRGAVTGELAATLIDDGGFNYPWQVNDGDEASGAWGAGDNAYAGYDLGTLKQVREVWSLGDQAYRFHVQLFDANWSQTGWYDCDVDGSAVQWQGCDIPDTNARFVYVRYRTNTSGSWVQEVNLLGDAAGPSELPIPTGAFRGTYFSDRNLTTRAFQRQDAAIQFSWGTGSPGTGVGVDDFSVRWEGDWNFATAGTYRFSTTSDDGSRISVDGALVVDHWSDHGASTRTGDVTLTAGKHRVKVEYYEAAGDASAQVGWTLQSGNTPGVGGVPNPPTGWVLDLQDDFNTLDWNKWKQWQTNVPLIHTVMVMNTQSQCVTANGQLEMRARKRNDGSGIWDGCYLDQGTWWDAQNSRPAHPGYADYQVSFKADLPPGVGTGMYFLMWPIAESWGGTPWPPELDLVELPNNDGTSVMTTWHWDPDNKQSEIRPAVDRRNGKQWVYTARRVGNDIRMWIGDPATNAIREIPLPAAFSNNPDYKRMLVGMANFVASTWAINGSASAFWYGDANATGSTAWTASIDYVKVWKPGPGMSGQ
;
A
#
# COMPACT_ATOMS: atom_id res chain seq x y z
N MET A 1 -74.23 12.07 15.06
CA MET A 1 -73.42 10.84 15.14
C MET A 1 -72.81 10.61 13.77
N VAL A 2 -71.49 10.49 13.74
CA VAL A 2 -70.62 10.55 12.55
C VAL A 2 -69.90 9.20 12.42
N PRO A 3 -69.65 8.70 11.20
CA PRO A 3 -68.49 7.88 10.92
C PRO A 3 -67.52 8.59 9.96
N SER A 4 -66.23 8.58 10.29
CA SER A 4 -65.13 9.15 9.50
C SER A 4 -64.51 8.12 8.55
N PRO A 5 -64.18 8.48 7.29
CA PRO A 5 -63.28 7.70 6.44
C PRO A 5 -61.87 8.32 6.41
N ARG A 6 -60.81 7.50 6.53
CA ARG A 6 -59.42 7.92 6.24
C ARG A 6 -59.09 7.72 4.77
N SER A 7 -58.49 8.75 4.20
CA SER A 7 -58.23 9.02 2.78
C SER A 7 -57.00 8.31 2.22
N ARG A 8 -57.12 7.81 0.98
CA ARG A 8 -55.99 7.60 0.06
C ARG A 8 -55.64 8.96 -0.58
N ALA A 9 -54.35 9.30 -0.64
CA ALA A 9 -53.85 10.40 -1.47
C ALA A 9 -52.71 9.90 -2.37
N LEU A 10 -52.94 10.04 -3.67
CA LEU A 10 -52.02 9.95 -4.81
C LEU A 10 -52.35 11.18 -5.66
N VAL A 11 -51.37 11.76 -6.39
CA VAL A 11 -51.42 12.81 -7.46
C VAL A 11 -50.52 14.03 -7.13
N ARG A 12 -49.70 14.64 -8.00
CA ARG A 12 -49.21 14.43 -9.40
C ARG A 12 -48.03 15.39 -9.67
N ALA A 13 -47.30 15.11 -10.75
CA ALA A 13 -46.23 15.88 -11.40
C ALA A 13 -46.59 17.28 -11.96
N CYS A 14 -45.56 18.08 -12.28
CA CYS A 14 -45.56 19.06 -13.39
C CYS A 14 -44.17 19.09 -14.10
N LEU A 15 -44.21 19.16 -15.43
CA LEU A 15 -43.08 19.21 -16.37
C LEU A 15 -43.06 20.58 -17.11
N LEU A 16 -41.85 21.01 -17.49
CA LEU A 16 -41.43 21.89 -18.62
C LEU A 16 -41.19 23.43 -18.42
N LEU A 17 -40.04 23.83 -19.01
CA LEU A 17 -39.20 25.07 -19.11
C LEU A 17 -39.84 26.23 -19.96
N PRO A 18 -39.23 27.42 -20.29
CA PRO A 18 -37.84 27.95 -20.13
C PRO A 18 -37.59 29.49 -19.82
N LEU A 19 -36.32 29.84 -19.54
CA LEU A 19 -35.50 31.07 -19.84
C LEU A 19 -35.69 32.47 -19.17
N CYS A 20 -34.52 33.04 -18.81
CA CYS A 20 -34.05 34.45 -18.78
C CYS A 20 -34.05 35.33 -17.47
N SER A 21 -32.84 35.45 -16.90
CA SER A 21 -32.05 36.66 -16.55
C SER A 21 -32.49 37.70 -15.50
N LEU A 22 -31.51 37.97 -14.60
CA LEU A 22 -31.07 39.22 -13.95
C LEU A 22 -31.64 39.67 -12.58
N ALA A 23 -30.70 39.68 -11.63
CA ALA A 23 -30.41 40.69 -10.60
C ALA A 23 -31.30 40.86 -9.35
N ALA A 24 -30.71 40.41 -8.22
CA ALA A 24 -30.63 41.03 -6.90
C ALA A 24 -31.91 41.49 -6.16
N CYS A 25 -32.26 40.72 -5.12
CA CYS A 25 -32.77 41.24 -3.86
C CYS A 25 -32.13 40.43 -2.72
N ASP A 26 -31.31 41.13 -1.93
CA ASP A 26 -30.68 40.66 -0.71
C ASP A 26 -31.72 40.70 0.42
N VAL A 27 -32.12 39.53 0.92
CA VAL A 27 -32.85 39.37 2.18
C VAL A 27 -32.16 38.24 2.94
N ARG A 28 -31.45 38.62 4.01
CA ARG A 28 -30.66 37.74 4.86
C ARG A 28 -31.48 36.57 5.41
N GLU A 29 -31.08 35.35 5.07
CA GLU A 29 -31.39 34.13 5.83
C GLU A 29 -30.44 34.00 7.05
N PRO A 30 -30.90 33.41 8.17
CA PRO A 30 -30.00 32.98 9.24
C PRO A 30 -29.17 31.78 8.77
N THR A 31 -27.86 31.87 9.00
CA THR A 31 -26.82 30.92 8.62
C THR A 31 -26.99 29.52 9.22
N PRO A 32 -26.91 28.44 8.41
CA PRO A 32 -26.47 27.12 8.85
C PRO A 32 -24.96 26.99 8.60
N ASP A 33 -24.14 27.43 9.55
CA ASP A 33 -22.70 27.13 9.60
C ASP A 33 -22.45 26.17 10.77
N ALA A 34 -21.62 25.13 10.71
CA ALA A 34 -20.83 24.58 9.62
C ALA A 34 -20.23 23.21 10.05
N ARG A 35 -20.37 22.21 9.16
CA ARG A 35 -19.36 21.23 8.64
C ARG A 35 -18.67 20.27 9.64
N VAL A 36 -18.33 19.01 9.26
CA VAL A 36 -17.12 18.66 8.49
C VAL A 36 -17.22 17.29 7.76
N ALA A 37 -16.80 17.34 6.48
CA ALA A 37 -16.15 16.37 5.59
C ALA A 37 -16.69 14.95 5.34
N VAL A 38 -17.16 14.74 4.11
CA VAL A 38 -17.08 13.44 3.43
C VAL A 38 -16.29 13.61 2.13
N SER A 39 -15.16 12.92 2.05
CA SER A 39 -14.54 12.45 0.80
C SER A 39 -14.03 11.04 1.13
N ARG A 40 -14.24 9.97 0.38
CA ARG A 40 -14.56 9.75 -1.04
C ARG A 40 -15.50 8.55 -1.16
N GLY A 41 -16.48 8.59 -2.07
CA GLY A 41 -16.89 7.40 -2.83
C GLY A 41 -18.31 6.82 -2.68
N ALA A 42 -19.16 7.27 -1.77
CA ALA A 42 -20.57 6.81 -1.74
C ALA A 42 -21.49 7.96 -1.36
N VAL A 43 -22.56 8.13 -2.13
CA VAL A 43 -23.67 9.03 -1.79
C VAL A 43 -24.47 8.31 -0.70
N THR A 44 -24.14 8.51 0.57
CA THR A 44 -24.99 8.08 1.69
C THR A 44 -26.15 9.07 1.81
N GLY A 45 -27.20 8.83 1.05
CA GLY A 45 -28.49 9.48 1.25
C GLY A 45 -29.31 8.71 2.28
N GLU A 46 -29.99 9.42 3.17
CA GLU A 46 -31.11 8.87 3.94
C GLU A 46 -32.12 8.25 2.95
N LEU A 47 -32.22 6.92 2.93
CA LEU A 47 -33.05 6.19 1.99
C LEU A 47 -34.17 5.48 2.75
N ALA A 48 -35.40 5.68 2.30
CA ALA A 48 -36.62 5.36 3.03
C ALA A 48 -36.77 3.84 3.28
N ALA A 49 -36.42 3.37 4.47
CA ALA A 49 -36.96 2.13 5.03
C ALA A 49 -38.40 2.38 5.51
N THR A 50 -39.29 1.40 5.34
CA THR A 50 -40.66 1.52 5.85
C THR A 50 -40.68 0.97 7.27
N LEU A 51 -40.98 1.84 8.24
CA LEU A 51 -41.28 1.42 9.60
C LEU A 51 -42.49 0.48 9.57
N ILE A 52 -42.35 -0.69 10.17
CA ILE A 52 -43.47 -1.59 10.43
C ILE A 52 -44.04 -1.13 11.78
N ASP A 53 -45.19 -0.45 11.77
CA ASP A 53 -45.81 0.14 12.96
C ASP A 53 -45.83 -0.81 14.18
N ASP A 54 -45.67 -0.21 15.37
CA ASP A 54 -45.87 -0.84 16.67
C ASP A 54 -47.27 -1.47 16.74
N GLY A 55 -47.32 -2.81 16.70
CA GLY A 55 -48.52 -3.57 17.08
C GLY A 55 -49.22 -4.36 15.98
N GLY A 56 -48.47 -5.12 15.16
CA GLY A 56 -49.12 -5.84 14.05
C GLY A 56 -48.47 -7.12 13.54
N PHE A 57 -47.69 -7.87 14.32
CA PHE A 57 -47.26 -9.21 13.89
C PHE A 57 -47.36 -10.25 15.00
N ASN A 58 -48.26 -11.22 14.81
CA ASN A 58 -48.12 -12.53 15.42
C ASN A 58 -46.96 -13.24 14.70
N TYR A 59 -45.77 -13.18 15.29
CA TYR A 59 -44.73 -14.16 15.01
C TYR A 59 -45.34 -15.57 15.16
N PRO A 60 -44.97 -16.57 14.33
CA PRO A 60 -45.24 -17.98 14.61
C PRO A 60 -44.58 -18.44 15.92
N TRP A 61 -43.61 -17.67 16.41
CA TRP A 61 -43.02 -17.74 17.73
C TRP A 61 -43.23 -16.41 18.42
N GLN A 62 -44.47 -16.16 18.89
CA GLN A 62 -44.60 -15.34 20.08
C GLN A 62 -43.65 -15.94 21.10
N VAL A 63 -42.53 -15.26 21.33
CA VAL A 63 -41.91 -15.25 22.64
C VAL A 63 -42.95 -14.55 23.53
N ASN A 64 -43.91 -15.35 23.98
CA ASN A 64 -44.43 -15.18 25.32
C ASN A 64 -43.22 -15.36 26.24
N ASP A 65 -42.45 -14.31 26.48
CA ASP A 65 -41.65 -14.23 27.70
C ASP A 65 -42.60 -13.86 28.84
N GLY A 66 -43.57 -14.75 29.06
CA GLY A 66 -43.96 -15.14 30.40
C GLY A 66 -43.08 -16.28 30.94
N ASP A 67 -42.08 -16.73 30.16
CA ASP A 67 -41.10 -17.72 30.60
C ASP A 67 -39.79 -17.04 31.01
N GLU A 68 -39.63 -16.81 32.31
CA GLU A 68 -38.46 -16.23 32.98
C GLU A 68 -37.15 -17.06 32.81
N ALA A 69 -37.13 -18.08 31.96
CA ALA A 69 -36.11 -19.12 31.95
C ALA A 69 -35.21 -19.19 30.70
N SER A 70 -35.44 -18.40 29.63
CA SER A 70 -34.48 -18.30 28.51
C SER A 70 -33.45 -17.20 28.81
N GLY A 71 -32.47 -17.53 29.66
CA GLY A 71 -31.50 -16.60 30.26
C GLY A 71 -30.52 -15.89 29.32
N ALA A 72 -30.95 -15.34 28.19
CA ALA A 72 -30.15 -14.42 27.39
C ALA A 72 -30.47 -12.95 27.71
N TRP A 73 -31.74 -12.54 27.79
CA TRP A 73 -32.12 -11.17 28.19
C TRP A 73 -33.52 -11.19 28.84
N GLY A 74 -33.57 -11.33 30.17
CA GLY A 74 -34.83 -11.37 30.94
C GLY A 74 -35.60 -10.04 30.96
N ALA A 75 -36.82 -10.07 31.50
CA ALA A 75 -37.80 -8.98 31.59
C ALA A 75 -37.20 -7.57 31.73
N GLY A 76 -37.52 -6.68 30.77
CA GLY A 76 -37.06 -5.29 30.77
C GLY A 76 -36.86 -4.64 29.40
N ASP A 77 -37.21 -5.30 28.29
CA ASP A 77 -37.19 -4.68 26.96
C ASP A 77 -38.29 -3.60 26.89
N ASN A 78 -37.87 -2.34 26.69
CA ASN A 78 -38.76 -1.18 26.79
C ASN A 78 -39.43 -0.81 25.45
N ALA A 79 -38.87 -1.25 24.33
CA ALA A 79 -39.37 -0.99 22.97
C ALA A 79 -38.65 -1.85 21.92
N TYR A 80 -39.34 -2.16 20.81
CA TYR A 80 -38.75 -2.72 19.61
C TYR A 80 -39.25 -1.96 18.38
N ALA A 81 -38.38 -1.74 17.39
CA ALA A 81 -38.77 -1.19 16.10
C ALA A 81 -38.38 -2.17 14.99
N GLY A 82 -39.36 -2.54 14.15
CA GLY A 82 -39.16 -3.41 12.99
C GLY A 82 -39.11 -2.61 11.70
N TYR A 83 -38.15 -2.93 10.85
CA TYR A 83 -37.99 -2.33 9.53
C TYR A 83 -38.04 -3.42 8.46
N ASP A 84 -38.95 -3.27 7.48
CA ASP A 84 -38.81 -3.97 6.21
C ASP A 84 -37.84 -3.14 5.36
N LEU A 85 -36.67 -3.70 5.11
CA LEU A 85 -35.67 -3.02 4.30
C LEU A 85 -36.18 -2.81 2.86
N GLY A 86 -37.15 -3.60 2.39
CA GLY A 86 -37.75 -3.38 1.08
C GLY A 86 -36.70 -3.54 -0.01
N THR A 87 -36.43 -2.45 -0.73
CA THR A 87 -35.34 -2.37 -1.70
C THR A 87 -33.98 -2.10 -1.06
N LEU A 88 -33.88 -1.62 0.18
CA LEU A 88 -32.61 -1.69 0.90
C LEU A 88 -32.30 -3.18 1.16
N LYS A 89 -31.07 -3.58 0.84
CA LYS A 89 -30.57 -4.94 1.11
C LYS A 89 -29.28 -4.92 1.88
N GLN A 90 -28.79 -3.74 2.26
CA GLN A 90 -27.57 -3.55 3.02
C GLN A 90 -27.81 -2.42 4.02
N VAL A 91 -27.68 -2.73 5.30
CA VAL A 91 -27.55 -1.73 6.36
C VAL A 91 -26.07 -1.69 6.70
N ARG A 92 -25.44 -0.53 6.50
CA ARG A 92 -24.03 -0.33 6.87
C ARG A 92 -23.90 0.15 8.29
N GLU A 93 -24.80 1.04 8.70
CA GLU A 93 -24.76 1.67 10.01
C GLU A 93 -26.19 1.82 10.53
N VAL A 94 -26.34 1.57 11.83
CA VAL A 94 -27.54 1.96 12.59
C VAL A 94 -27.14 3.07 13.53
N TRP A 95 -27.79 4.21 13.36
CA TRP A 95 -27.60 5.37 14.20
C TRP A 95 -28.80 5.53 15.13
N SER A 96 -28.50 5.87 16.38
CA SER A 96 -29.51 6.24 17.37
C SER A 96 -29.15 7.58 18.01
N LEU A 97 -30.17 8.35 18.36
CA LEU A 97 -30.05 9.63 19.05
C LEU A 97 -30.62 9.50 20.47
N GLY A 98 -29.85 9.91 21.47
CA GLY A 98 -30.33 9.98 22.85
C GLY A 98 -29.30 10.56 23.81
N ASP A 99 -29.75 10.92 25.01
CA ASP A 99 -28.93 11.43 26.13
C ASP A 99 -28.85 10.47 27.32
N GLN A 100 -29.37 9.25 27.18
CA GLN A 100 -29.30 8.21 28.19
C GLN A 100 -28.32 7.14 27.76
N ALA A 101 -27.69 6.47 28.74
CA ALA A 101 -26.84 5.34 28.43
C ALA A 101 -27.71 4.10 28.26
N TYR A 102 -27.65 3.48 27.10
CA TYR A 102 -28.44 2.29 26.79
C TYR A 102 -27.68 1.38 25.85
N ARG A 103 -28.05 0.10 25.89
CA ARG A 103 -27.64 -0.88 24.89
C ARG A 103 -28.81 -1.14 23.95
N PHE A 104 -28.52 -1.22 22.67
CA PHE A 104 -29.48 -1.69 21.69
C PHE A 104 -28.95 -2.88 20.92
N HIS A 105 -29.85 -3.79 20.60
CA HIS A 105 -29.58 -5.06 19.96
C HIS A 105 -30.24 -5.08 18.59
N VAL A 106 -29.45 -5.27 17.55
CA VAL A 106 -29.92 -5.33 16.16
C VAL A 106 -29.96 -6.79 15.73
N GLN A 107 -31.14 -7.28 15.36
CA GLN A 107 -31.35 -8.62 14.81
C GLN A 107 -31.64 -8.56 13.32
N LEU A 108 -31.08 -9.51 12.59
CA LEU A 108 -31.15 -9.58 11.14
C LEU A 108 -31.89 -10.84 10.73
N PHE A 109 -32.82 -10.70 9.78
CA PHE A 109 -33.60 -11.83 9.27
C PHE A 109 -33.60 -11.87 7.74
N ASP A 110 -33.59 -13.07 7.17
CA ASP A 110 -33.81 -13.28 5.75
C ASP A 110 -35.29 -13.13 5.35
N ALA A 111 -35.59 -13.32 4.06
CA ALA A 111 -36.97 -13.23 3.56
C ALA A 111 -37.91 -14.33 4.09
N ASN A 112 -37.36 -15.41 4.63
CA ASN A 112 -38.09 -16.54 5.22
C ASN A 112 -38.21 -16.43 6.74
N TRP A 113 -37.83 -15.28 7.32
CA TRP A 113 -37.81 -15.03 8.77
C TRP A 113 -36.83 -15.88 9.56
N SER A 114 -35.80 -16.42 8.91
CA SER A 114 -34.68 -17.05 9.61
C SER A 114 -33.71 -15.97 10.10
N GLN A 115 -33.30 -16.03 11.38
CA GLN A 115 -32.33 -15.09 11.92
C GLN A 115 -30.95 -15.38 11.30
N THR A 116 -30.36 -14.39 10.63
CA THR A 116 -29.07 -14.52 9.95
C THR A 116 -27.90 -13.95 10.75
N GLY A 117 -28.17 -13.18 11.81
CA GLY A 117 -27.14 -12.57 12.66
C GLY A 117 -27.72 -11.60 13.68
N TRP A 118 -26.84 -11.05 14.52
CA TRP A 118 -27.16 -10.00 15.48
C TRP A 118 -25.93 -9.17 15.88
N TYR A 119 -26.17 -7.96 16.37
CA TYR A 119 -25.14 -7.02 16.85
C TYR A 119 -25.62 -6.27 18.09
N ASP A 120 -24.73 -6.11 19.07
CA ASP A 120 -24.95 -5.28 20.25
C ASP A 120 -24.21 -3.95 20.10
N CYS A 121 -24.89 -2.85 20.42
CA CYS A 121 -24.38 -1.51 20.29
C CYS A 121 -24.63 -0.74 21.59
N ASP A 122 -23.60 -0.09 22.12
CA ASP A 122 -23.66 0.67 23.36
C ASP A 122 -23.67 2.17 23.08
N VAL A 123 -24.61 2.90 23.68
CA VAL A 123 -24.71 4.36 23.61
C VAL A 123 -24.23 4.97 24.92
N ASP A 124 -23.27 5.87 24.84
CA ASP A 124 -22.80 6.68 25.97
C ASP A 124 -23.76 7.84 26.20
N GLY A 125 -24.56 7.77 27.27
CA GLY A 125 -25.55 8.78 27.67
C GLY A 125 -24.97 10.09 28.20
N SER A 126 -23.78 10.48 27.75
CA SER A 126 -23.08 11.67 28.20
C SER A 126 -23.58 12.95 27.52
N ALA A 127 -24.23 12.86 26.35
CA ALA A 127 -24.83 13.98 25.60
C ALA A 127 -25.87 13.50 24.57
N VAL A 128 -26.82 14.37 24.18
CA VAL A 128 -27.73 14.17 23.03
C VAL A 128 -26.91 14.19 21.73
N GLN A 129 -26.39 13.05 21.31
CA GLN A 129 -25.59 12.94 20.08
C GLN A 129 -25.89 11.65 19.34
N TRP A 130 -25.74 11.68 18.02
CA TRP A 130 -25.84 10.50 17.18
C TRP A 130 -24.69 9.56 17.49
N GLN A 131 -25.01 8.31 17.80
CA GLN A 131 -24.02 7.24 17.98
C GLN A 131 -24.34 6.09 17.04
N GLY A 132 -23.31 5.67 16.30
CA GLY A 132 -23.41 4.72 15.20
C GLY A 132 -22.83 3.37 15.58
N CYS A 133 -23.40 2.33 14.99
CA CYS A 133 -22.92 0.97 15.09
C CYS A 133 -22.72 0.42 13.68
N ASP A 134 -21.49 0.02 13.36
CA ASP A 134 -21.17 -0.59 12.09
C ASP A 134 -21.81 -1.98 12.03
N ILE A 135 -22.64 -2.18 11.01
CA ILE A 135 -23.23 -3.48 10.71
C ILE A 135 -22.56 -3.98 9.43
N PRO A 136 -21.76 -5.08 9.51
CA PRO A 136 -21.20 -5.73 8.34
C PRO A 136 -22.29 -6.08 7.32
N ASP A 137 -21.98 -5.99 6.03
CA ASP A 137 -22.88 -6.29 4.91
C ASP A 137 -23.82 -7.47 5.18
N THR A 138 -25.11 -7.17 5.36
CA THR A 138 -26.13 -8.16 5.70
C THR A 138 -27.01 -8.39 4.48
N ASN A 139 -27.15 -9.62 4.01
CA ASN A 139 -28.18 -9.98 3.02
C ASN A 139 -29.60 -10.01 3.65
N ALA A 140 -29.83 -9.23 4.72
CA ALA A 140 -31.06 -9.25 5.48
C ALA A 140 -32.22 -8.66 4.67
N ARG A 141 -33.42 -9.18 4.90
CA ARG A 141 -34.68 -8.59 4.44
C ARG A 141 -35.31 -7.72 5.52
N PHE A 142 -35.20 -8.14 6.77
CA PHE A 142 -35.80 -7.45 7.91
C PHE A 142 -34.75 -7.13 8.97
N VAL A 143 -34.90 -5.98 9.59
CA VAL A 143 -34.07 -5.53 10.72
C VAL A 143 -34.97 -5.21 11.89
N TYR A 144 -34.63 -5.78 13.04
CA TYR A 144 -35.28 -5.48 14.30
C TYR A 144 -34.27 -4.84 15.23
N VAL A 145 -34.63 -3.70 15.80
CA VAL A 145 -33.81 -3.06 16.82
C VAL A 145 -34.56 -3.08 18.15
N ARG A 146 -33.94 -3.71 19.15
CA ARG A 146 -34.44 -3.78 20.52
C ARG A 146 -33.60 -2.90 21.42
N TYR A 147 -34.21 -2.23 22.38
CA TYR A 147 -33.52 -1.27 23.24
C TYR A 147 -33.74 -1.59 24.71
N ARG A 148 -32.66 -1.47 25.49
CA ARG A 148 -32.71 -1.57 26.95
C ARG A 148 -32.03 -0.36 27.58
N THR A 149 -32.84 0.49 28.22
CA THR A 149 -32.34 1.62 29.00
C THR A 149 -31.87 1.14 30.38
N ASN A 150 -30.82 1.76 30.92
CA ASN A 150 -30.35 1.49 32.27
C ASN A 150 -31.22 2.14 33.36
N THR A 151 -32.19 2.97 32.97
CA THR A 151 -33.13 3.69 33.83
C THR A 151 -34.57 3.48 33.36
N SER A 152 -35.54 3.52 34.28
CA SER A 152 -36.95 3.20 34.06
C SER A 152 -37.73 4.29 33.28
N GLY A 153 -37.19 4.84 32.19
CA GLY A 153 -37.79 5.94 31.41
C GLY A 153 -37.54 5.86 29.89
N SER A 154 -38.57 6.30 29.15
CA SER A 154 -38.89 6.25 27.70
C SER A 154 -37.83 6.30 26.59
N TRP A 155 -38.16 5.49 25.55
CA TRP A 155 -38.03 5.58 24.08
C TRP A 155 -36.83 6.26 23.40
N VAL A 156 -36.32 5.56 22.38
CA VAL A 156 -35.41 6.07 21.36
C VAL A 156 -36.07 7.21 20.60
N GLN A 157 -35.34 8.30 20.41
CA GLN A 157 -35.89 9.51 19.79
C GLN A 157 -35.98 9.38 18.27
N GLU A 158 -34.98 8.74 17.63
CA GLU A 158 -34.94 8.49 16.19
C GLU A 158 -33.91 7.39 15.85
N VAL A 159 -34.19 6.59 14.84
CA VAL A 159 -33.30 5.53 14.34
C VAL A 159 -33.06 5.75 12.86
N ASN A 160 -31.81 5.96 12.50
CA ASN A 160 -31.42 6.13 11.11
C ASN A 160 -30.71 4.87 10.60
N LEU A 161 -31.33 4.26 9.58
CA LEU A 161 -30.72 3.20 8.81
C LEU A 161 -29.98 3.83 7.64
N LEU A 162 -28.66 3.83 7.69
CA LEU A 162 -27.84 4.29 6.57
C LEU A 162 -27.40 3.07 5.75
N GLY A 163 -27.78 3.10 4.48
CA GLY A 163 -27.57 1.99 3.55
C GLY A 163 -27.81 2.41 2.12
N ASP A 164 -27.34 1.58 1.19
CA ASP A 164 -27.52 1.80 -0.24
C ASP A 164 -28.83 1.12 -0.70
N ALA A 165 -29.63 1.81 -1.54
CA ALA A 165 -30.78 1.17 -2.19
C ALA A 165 -30.27 0.02 -3.07
N ALA A 166 -30.89 -1.16 -3.00
CA ALA A 166 -30.55 -2.26 -3.90
C ALA A 166 -30.93 -1.88 -5.33
N GLY A 167 -29.95 -1.38 -6.06
CA GLY A 167 -29.81 -1.82 -7.42
C GLY A 167 -29.43 -3.31 -7.43
N PRO A 168 -29.64 -4.03 -8.54
CA PRO A 168 -28.90 -5.25 -8.78
C PRO A 168 -27.47 -4.85 -9.13
N SER A 169 -26.73 -4.25 -8.20
CA SER A 169 -25.35 -3.87 -8.46
C SER A 169 -24.45 -4.95 -7.90
N GLU A 170 -23.95 -5.77 -8.80
CA GLU A 170 -22.63 -6.37 -8.64
C GLU A 170 -21.73 -5.38 -7.88
N LEU A 171 -21.05 -5.84 -6.81
CA LEU A 171 -20.02 -5.01 -6.18
C LEU A 171 -19.09 -4.46 -7.28
N PRO A 172 -18.58 -3.22 -7.22
CA PRO A 172 -17.65 -2.76 -8.24
C PRO A 172 -16.39 -3.64 -8.21
N ILE A 173 -15.71 -3.75 -9.34
CA ILE A 173 -14.43 -4.46 -9.40
C ILE A 173 -13.37 -3.56 -8.75
N PRO A 174 -12.76 -3.99 -7.62
CA PRO A 174 -11.82 -3.16 -6.89
C PRO A 174 -10.46 -3.13 -7.60
N THR A 175 -9.64 -2.13 -7.26
CA THR A 175 -8.22 -2.10 -7.62
C THR A 175 -7.38 -2.58 -6.44
N GLY A 176 -6.45 -3.51 -6.66
CA GLY A 176 -5.57 -4.06 -5.61
C GLY A 176 -6.25 -5.04 -4.64
N ALA A 177 -7.43 -5.53 -4.98
CA ALA A 177 -8.17 -6.57 -4.27
C ALA A 177 -9.05 -7.34 -5.28
N PHE A 178 -9.85 -8.28 -4.79
CA PHE A 178 -10.85 -8.99 -5.59
C PHE A 178 -12.26 -8.73 -5.08
N ARG A 179 -13.21 -8.62 -6.01
CA ARG A 179 -14.62 -8.89 -5.75
C ARG A 179 -14.85 -10.39 -5.90
N GLY A 180 -15.11 -11.08 -4.80
CA GLY A 180 -15.53 -12.49 -4.78
C GLY A 180 -17.05 -12.60 -4.92
N THR A 181 -17.51 -13.33 -5.93
CA THR A 181 -18.91 -13.71 -6.12
C THR A 181 -19.04 -15.19 -5.86
N TYR A 182 -19.79 -15.54 -4.82
CA TYR A 182 -19.94 -16.90 -4.33
C TYR A 182 -21.28 -17.46 -4.81
N PHE A 183 -21.26 -18.69 -5.33
CA PHE A 183 -22.40 -19.35 -5.94
C PHE A 183 -22.71 -20.67 -5.23
N SER A 184 -24.00 -21.00 -5.11
CA SER A 184 -24.48 -22.24 -4.48
C SER A 184 -24.53 -23.42 -5.45
N ASP A 185 -23.82 -23.34 -6.57
CA ASP A 185 -23.69 -24.37 -7.60
C ASP A 185 -22.28 -24.30 -8.21
N ARG A 186 -21.84 -25.37 -8.87
CA ARG A 186 -20.53 -25.47 -9.54
C ARG A 186 -20.37 -24.66 -10.83
N ASN A 187 -21.48 -24.17 -11.39
CA ASN A 187 -21.52 -23.62 -12.74
C ASN A 187 -21.53 -22.08 -12.77
N LEU A 188 -21.28 -21.42 -11.62
CA LEU A 188 -21.21 -19.97 -11.48
C LEU A 188 -22.54 -19.28 -11.87
N THR A 189 -23.69 -19.88 -11.50
CA THR A 189 -25.02 -19.39 -11.93
C THR A 189 -25.86 -18.77 -10.80
N THR A 190 -26.04 -19.48 -9.71
CA THR A 190 -26.91 -19.15 -8.58
C THR A 190 -26.10 -18.41 -7.51
N ARG A 191 -26.00 -17.09 -7.68
CA ARG A 191 -25.26 -16.23 -6.74
C ARG A 191 -25.88 -16.29 -5.34
N ALA A 192 -25.08 -16.67 -4.34
CA ALA A 192 -25.43 -16.63 -2.93
C ALA A 192 -25.11 -15.24 -2.32
N PHE A 193 -23.85 -14.82 -2.36
CA PHE A 193 -23.41 -13.51 -1.85
C PHE A 193 -22.19 -12.98 -2.60
N GLN A 194 -21.80 -11.74 -2.32
CA GLN A 194 -20.54 -11.14 -2.76
C GLN A 194 -19.79 -10.54 -1.58
N ARG A 195 -18.46 -10.50 -1.66
CA ARG A 195 -17.62 -9.74 -0.73
C ARG A 195 -16.33 -9.29 -1.40
N GLN A 196 -15.58 -8.44 -0.73
CA GLN A 196 -14.23 -8.08 -1.15
C GLN A 196 -13.21 -8.99 -0.45
N ASP A 197 -12.34 -9.63 -1.22
CA ASP A 197 -11.25 -10.46 -0.74
C ASP A 197 -9.91 -9.79 -1.09
N ALA A 198 -9.08 -9.48 -0.09
CA ALA A 198 -7.78 -8.84 -0.33
C ALA A 198 -6.81 -9.74 -1.10
N ALA A 199 -6.91 -11.05 -0.91
CA ALA A 199 -6.16 -12.08 -1.61
C ALA A 199 -6.99 -13.37 -1.70
N ILE A 200 -6.64 -14.24 -2.66
CA ILE A 200 -7.21 -15.59 -2.77
C ILE A 200 -6.22 -16.54 -2.10
N GLN A 201 -6.44 -16.80 -0.81
CA GLN A 201 -5.63 -17.65 0.06
C GLN A 201 -6.55 -18.41 1.02
N PHE A 202 -7.48 -19.19 0.47
CA PHE A 202 -8.54 -19.86 1.22
C PHE A 202 -8.24 -21.34 1.42
N SER A 203 -8.54 -21.83 2.63
CA SER A 203 -8.56 -23.24 2.99
C SER A 203 -9.80 -23.45 3.85
N TRP A 204 -10.85 -23.99 3.24
CA TRP A 204 -12.11 -24.28 3.94
C TRP A 204 -12.12 -25.71 4.50
N GLY A 205 -11.24 -26.59 4.02
CA GLY A 205 -11.29 -28.02 4.36
C GLY A 205 -12.66 -28.57 3.99
N THR A 206 -13.28 -29.35 4.88
CA THR A 206 -14.64 -29.86 4.71
C THR A 206 -15.76 -28.85 5.03
N GLY A 207 -15.42 -27.56 5.13
CA GLY A 207 -16.32 -26.46 5.48
C GLY A 207 -16.87 -25.70 4.27
N SER A 208 -17.67 -24.67 4.54
CA SER A 208 -18.26 -23.78 3.52
C SER A 208 -17.68 -22.37 3.58
N PRO A 209 -17.58 -21.64 2.45
CA PRO A 209 -17.11 -20.26 2.41
C PRO A 209 -18.05 -19.23 3.06
N GLY A 210 -19.31 -19.60 3.33
CA GLY A 210 -20.27 -18.73 4.00
C GLY A 210 -21.74 -19.12 3.80
N THR A 211 -22.63 -18.39 4.47
CA THR A 211 -24.09 -18.63 4.41
C THR A 211 -24.63 -18.65 2.98
N GLY A 212 -25.46 -19.65 2.68
CA GLY A 212 -26.07 -19.82 1.35
C GLY A 212 -25.18 -20.56 0.35
N VAL A 213 -23.97 -20.98 0.75
CA VAL A 213 -23.08 -21.83 -0.05
C VAL A 213 -22.96 -23.19 0.65
N GLY A 214 -23.13 -24.27 -0.12
CA GLY A 214 -22.95 -25.64 0.39
C GLY A 214 -21.51 -25.92 0.84
N VAL A 215 -21.31 -27.02 1.55
CA VAL A 215 -19.95 -27.55 1.82
C VAL A 215 -19.34 -28.14 0.54
N ASP A 216 -20.19 -28.71 -0.30
CA ASP A 216 -19.87 -29.28 -1.62
C ASP A 216 -20.67 -28.55 -2.70
N ASP A 217 -20.37 -28.85 -3.96
CA ASP A 217 -21.08 -28.37 -5.14
C ASP A 217 -21.23 -26.84 -5.23
N PHE A 218 -20.17 -26.09 -4.91
CA PHE A 218 -20.17 -24.63 -4.98
C PHE A 218 -19.13 -24.07 -5.96
N SER A 219 -19.22 -22.78 -6.25
CA SER A 219 -18.21 -22.10 -7.05
C SER A 219 -18.01 -20.64 -6.66
N VAL A 220 -16.89 -20.08 -7.05
CA VAL A 220 -16.53 -18.68 -6.78
C VAL A 220 -15.91 -18.05 -8.01
N ARG A 221 -16.30 -16.80 -8.29
CA ARG A 221 -15.63 -15.93 -9.27
C ARG A 221 -15.03 -14.73 -8.56
N TRP A 222 -13.71 -14.58 -8.66
CA TRP A 222 -12.99 -13.40 -8.20
C TRP A 222 -12.59 -12.53 -9.38
N GLU A 223 -12.87 -11.23 -9.29
CA GLU A 223 -12.46 -10.24 -10.29
C GLU A 223 -11.81 -9.03 -9.62
N GLY A 224 -10.65 -8.62 -10.13
CA GLY A 224 -9.89 -7.50 -9.59
C GLY A 224 -9.07 -6.80 -10.68
N ASP A 225 -8.97 -5.48 -10.60
CA ASP A 225 -8.01 -4.71 -11.38
C ASP A 225 -6.67 -4.64 -10.62
N TRP A 226 -5.58 -5.07 -11.25
CA TRP A 226 -4.26 -5.10 -10.64
C TRP A 226 -3.29 -4.25 -11.46
N ASN A 227 -2.49 -3.43 -10.78
CA ASN A 227 -1.47 -2.61 -11.43
C ASN A 227 -0.14 -3.37 -11.50
N PHE A 228 0.26 -3.77 -12.71
CA PHE A 228 1.53 -4.42 -12.98
C PHE A 228 2.55 -3.34 -13.30
N ALA A 229 3.50 -3.10 -12.40
CA ALA A 229 4.43 -1.99 -12.55
C ALA A 229 5.42 -2.15 -13.73
N THR A 230 5.73 -3.39 -14.10
CA THR A 230 6.76 -3.71 -15.09
C THR A 230 6.14 -4.45 -16.26
N ALA A 231 6.31 -3.94 -17.48
CA ALA A 231 5.92 -4.67 -18.67
C ALA A 231 6.81 -5.92 -18.82
N GLY A 232 6.21 -7.07 -19.05
CA GLY A 232 6.95 -8.32 -19.10
C GLY A 232 6.08 -9.56 -19.06
N THR A 233 6.73 -10.71 -19.17
CA THR A 233 6.11 -12.02 -19.00
C THR A 233 5.95 -12.33 -17.52
N TYR A 234 4.70 -12.48 -17.08
CA TYR A 234 4.32 -12.91 -15.74
C TYR A 234 3.87 -14.37 -15.77
N ARG A 235 4.29 -15.15 -14.77
CA ARG A 235 3.77 -16.49 -14.50
C ARG A 235 2.68 -16.39 -13.46
N PHE A 236 1.45 -16.73 -13.83
CA PHE A 236 0.35 -16.91 -12.92
C PHE A 236 0.32 -18.36 -12.42
N SER A 237 -0.12 -18.54 -11.17
CA SER A 237 -0.29 -19.84 -10.54
C SER A 237 -1.60 -19.91 -9.78
N THR A 238 -2.27 -21.06 -9.87
CA THR A 238 -3.39 -21.44 -9.00
C THR A 238 -3.04 -22.75 -8.31
N THR A 239 -3.32 -22.86 -7.02
CA THR A 239 -3.36 -24.13 -6.29
C THR A 239 -4.77 -24.30 -5.77
N SER A 240 -5.46 -25.35 -6.18
CA SER A 240 -6.86 -25.55 -5.78
C SER A 240 -7.23 -27.02 -5.61
N ASP A 241 -8.28 -27.22 -4.85
CA ASP A 241 -9.05 -28.45 -4.64
C ASP A 241 -10.51 -28.00 -4.59
N ASP A 242 -11.38 -28.23 -5.59
CA ASP A 242 -11.15 -28.80 -6.92
C ASP A 242 -10.69 -27.76 -7.99
N GLY A 243 -11.46 -27.60 -9.07
CA GLY A 243 -11.02 -27.01 -10.33
C GLY A 243 -10.91 -25.50 -10.28
N SER A 244 -9.91 -24.95 -10.99
CA SER A 244 -9.72 -23.51 -11.09
C SER A 244 -9.15 -23.05 -12.42
N ARG A 245 -9.38 -21.78 -12.76
CA ARG A 245 -8.81 -21.15 -13.96
C ARG A 245 -8.58 -19.66 -13.75
N ILE A 246 -7.58 -19.14 -14.46
CA ILE A 246 -7.18 -17.72 -14.40
C ILE A 246 -7.24 -17.14 -15.81
N SER A 247 -7.95 -16.03 -15.96
CA SER A 247 -7.93 -15.19 -17.15
C SER A 247 -7.37 -13.81 -16.83
N VAL A 248 -6.53 -13.27 -17.72
CA VAL A 248 -5.98 -11.91 -17.62
C VAL A 248 -6.40 -11.12 -18.86
N ASP A 249 -7.04 -9.97 -18.67
CA ASP A 249 -7.68 -9.17 -19.73
C ASP A 249 -8.60 -9.97 -20.66
N GLY A 250 -9.27 -10.98 -20.10
CA GLY A 250 -10.16 -11.88 -20.84
C GLY A 250 -9.46 -13.04 -21.57
N ALA A 251 -8.14 -13.07 -21.64
CA ALA A 251 -7.39 -14.21 -22.17
C ALA A 251 -7.17 -15.28 -21.09
N LEU A 252 -7.48 -16.54 -21.39
CA LEU A 252 -7.27 -17.67 -20.49
C LEU A 252 -5.76 -17.97 -20.38
N VAL A 253 -5.20 -17.85 -19.18
CA VAL A 253 -3.76 -18.02 -18.89
C VAL A 253 -3.49 -19.35 -18.20
N VAL A 254 -4.35 -19.72 -17.24
CA VAL A 254 -4.28 -21.01 -16.53
C VAL A 254 -5.64 -21.68 -16.64
N ASP A 255 -5.66 -22.96 -17.00
CA ASP A 255 -6.88 -23.76 -17.11
C ASP A 255 -6.70 -25.12 -16.43
N HIS A 256 -7.34 -25.29 -15.28
CA HIS A 256 -7.41 -26.54 -14.52
C HIS A 256 -8.85 -26.87 -14.13
N TRP A 257 -9.79 -26.76 -15.08
CA TRP A 257 -11.21 -26.90 -14.81
C TRP A 257 -11.69 -28.37 -14.80
N SER A 258 -11.21 -29.15 -13.83
CA SER A 258 -11.58 -30.56 -13.63
C SER A 258 -11.48 -30.96 -12.15
N ASP A 259 -12.14 -32.04 -11.75
CA ASP A 259 -12.10 -32.55 -10.37
C ASP A 259 -10.69 -33.07 -10.07
N HIS A 260 -10.10 -32.61 -8.97
CA HIS A 260 -8.76 -32.96 -8.53
C HIS A 260 -8.50 -32.51 -7.10
N GLY A 261 -7.70 -33.30 -6.37
CA GLY A 261 -7.16 -32.83 -5.08
C GLY A 261 -6.26 -31.60 -5.22
N ALA A 262 -5.88 -31.02 -4.08
CA ALA A 262 -4.99 -29.85 -3.99
C ALA A 262 -3.75 -29.96 -4.89
N SER A 263 -3.74 -29.19 -5.97
CA SER A 263 -2.66 -29.24 -6.97
C SER A 263 -2.42 -27.89 -7.62
N THR A 264 -1.15 -27.61 -7.95
CA THR A 264 -0.73 -26.34 -8.55
C THR A 264 -0.66 -26.41 -10.07
N ARG A 265 -1.24 -25.42 -10.75
CA ARG A 265 -1.07 -25.20 -12.19
C ARG A 265 -0.58 -23.78 -12.48
N THR A 266 0.22 -23.64 -13.52
CA THR A 266 0.82 -22.36 -13.91
C THR A 266 0.62 -22.04 -15.37
N GLY A 267 0.74 -20.78 -15.73
CA GLY A 267 0.67 -20.27 -17.10
C GLY A 267 1.31 -18.90 -17.21
N ASP A 268 1.97 -18.65 -18.34
CA ASP A 268 2.72 -17.42 -18.58
C ASP A 268 1.94 -16.49 -19.52
N VAL A 269 1.93 -15.19 -19.23
CA VAL A 269 1.33 -14.15 -20.08
C VAL A 269 2.22 -12.92 -20.11
N THR A 270 2.42 -12.35 -21.29
CA THR A 270 3.12 -11.06 -21.43
C THR A 270 2.14 -9.91 -21.23
N LEU A 271 2.42 -9.06 -20.25
CA LEU A 271 1.64 -7.89 -19.90
C LEU A 271 2.41 -6.60 -20.18
N THR A 272 1.69 -5.55 -20.55
CA THR A 272 2.24 -4.19 -20.48
C THR A 272 2.35 -3.73 -19.02
N ALA A 273 3.03 -2.61 -18.79
CA ALA A 273 2.94 -1.95 -17.49
C ALA A 273 1.57 -1.25 -17.40
N GLY A 274 0.99 -1.23 -16.21
CA GLY A 274 -0.28 -0.58 -15.92
C GLY A 274 -1.35 -1.54 -15.41
N LYS A 275 -2.60 -1.09 -15.51
CA LYS A 275 -3.76 -1.79 -14.96
C LYS A 275 -4.22 -2.91 -15.88
N HIS A 276 -4.30 -4.12 -15.34
CA HIS A 276 -4.80 -5.32 -16.01
C HIS A 276 -5.89 -5.99 -15.17
N ARG A 277 -6.92 -6.54 -15.81
CA ARG A 277 -8.00 -7.27 -15.15
C ARG A 277 -7.55 -8.71 -14.91
N VAL A 278 -7.58 -9.15 -13.67
CA VAL A 278 -7.40 -10.56 -13.31
C VAL A 278 -8.76 -11.14 -12.90
N LYS A 279 -9.17 -12.21 -13.57
CA LYS A 279 -10.35 -13.00 -13.23
C LYS A 279 -9.91 -14.41 -12.85
N VAL A 280 -10.35 -14.88 -11.69
CA VAL A 280 -10.15 -16.25 -11.22
C VAL A 280 -11.52 -16.88 -11.04
N GLU A 281 -11.70 -18.09 -11.54
CA GLU A 281 -12.87 -18.90 -11.28
C GLU A 281 -12.42 -20.21 -10.62
N TYR A 282 -13.23 -20.69 -9.69
CA TYR A 282 -13.00 -21.90 -8.90
C TYR A 282 -14.33 -22.63 -8.68
N TYR A 283 -14.29 -23.95 -8.59
CA TYR A 283 -15.39 -24.73 -8.06
C TYR A 283 -14.90 -25.81 -7.11
N GLU A 284 -15.79 -26.18 -6.20
CA GLU A 284 -15.67 -27.35 -5.33
C GLU A 284 -16.70 -28.39 -5.75
N ALA A 285 -16.26 -29.64 -5.97
CA ALA A 285 -17.15 -30.76 -6.24
C ALA A 285 -17.52 -31.48 -4.95
N ALA A 286 -16.52 -31.98 -4.22
CA ALA A 286 -16.72 -32.67 -2.96
C ALA A 286 -15.40 -32.84 -2.18
N GLY A 287 -15.47 -32.76 -0.85
CA GLY A 287 -14.34 -33.10 0.03
C GLY A 287 -13.67 -31.88 0.63
N ASP A 288 -12.35 -31.76 0.45
CA ASP A 288 -11.56 -30.66 1.03
C ASP A 288 -11.48 -29.48 0.04
N ALA A 289 -12.05 -28.34 0.41
CA ALA A 289 -12.07 -27.16 -0.45
C ALA A 289 -10.91 -26.20 -0.15
N SER A 290 -10.12 -25.85 -1.18
CA SER A 290 -9.06 -24.84 -1.06
C SER A 290 -8.78 -24.10 -2.37
N ALA A 291 -8.37 -22.83 -2.28
CA ALA A 291 -8.02 -22.00 -3.43
C ALA A 291 -6.95 -20.96 -3.07
N GLN A 292 -5.83 -20.99 -3.81
CA GLN A 292 -4.71 -20.07 -3.66
C GLN A 292 -4.26 -19.56 -5.03
N VAL A 293 -4.07 -18.24 -5.17
CA VAL A 293 -3.60 -17.65 -6.42
C VAL A 293 -2.41 -16.72 -6.18
N GLY A 294 -1.48 -16.72 -7.14
CA GLY A 294 -0.35 -15.81 -7.16
C GLY A 294 0.19 -15.56 -8.57
N TRP A 295 1.11 -14.61 -8.70
CA TRP A 295 1.84 -14.37 -9.94
C TRP A 295 3.23 -13.81 -9.67
N THR A 296 4.17 -14.06 -10.58
CA THR A 296 5.57 -13.62 -10.48
C THR A 296 6.08 -13.13 -11.84
N LEU A 297 6.83 -12.03 -11.86
CA LEU A 297 7.50 -11.56 -13.08
C LEU A 297 8.63 -12.51 -13.47
N GLN A 298 8.58 -13.09 -14.66
CA GLN A 298 9.60 -14.00 -15.19
C GLN A 298 10.67 -13.24 -15.99
N SER A 299 10.26 -12.27 -16.80
CA SER A 299 11.16 -11.40 -17.58
C SER A 299 10.41 -10.13 -18.01
N GLY A 300 11.07 -8.99 -18.14
CA GLY A 300 10.39 -7.74 -18.50
C GLY A 300 11.34 -6.62 -18.92
N ASN A 301 10.82 -5.68 -19.71
CA ASN A 301 11.50 -4.44 -20.07
C ASN A 301 10.83 -3.29 -19.32
N THR A 302 11.57 -2.64 -18.43
CA THR A 302 11.11 -1.37 -17.85
C THR A 302 11.22 -0.30 -18.94
N PRO A 303 10.14 0.42 -19.32
CA PRO A 303 10.24 1.49 -20.30
C PRO A 303 11.26 2.55 -19.84
N GLY A 304 12.16 2.94 -20.72
CA GLY A 304 13.29 3.79 -20.37
C GLY A 304 14.27 4.00 -21.53
N VAL A 305 15.22 4.90 -21.35
CA VAL A 305 16.27 5.20 -22.35
C VAL A 305 17.62 5.29 -21.62
N GLY A 306 18.68 4.77 -22.23
CA GLY A 306 20.03 4.81 -21.69
C GLY A 306 20.19 4.02 -20.38
N GLY A 307 19.38 2.97 -20.18
CA GLY A 307 19.38 2.20 -18.92
C GLY A 307 18.65 2.90 -17.76
N VAL A 308 17.96 4.01 -18.01
CA VAL A 308 17.19 4.75 -16.98
C VAL A 308 15.70 4.48 -17.15
N PRO A 309 14.99 3.95 -16.13
CA PRO A 309 13.53 3.90 -16.14
C PRO A 309 12.90 5.27 -16.40
N ASN A 310 11.86 5.34 -17.24
CA ASN A 310 11.13 6.59 -17.46
C ASN A 310 10.53 7.11 -16.13
N PRO A 311 10.77 8.38 -15.74
CA PRO A 311 10.13 8.96 -14.56
C PRO A 311 8.60 9.04 -14.76
N PRO A 312 7.80 9.06 -13.68
CA PRO A 312 6.35 9.19 -13.80
C PRO A 312 5.93 10.46 -14.55
N THR A 313 4.78 10.40 -15.23
CA THR A 313 4.27 11.53 -16.00
C THR A 313 4.09 12.77 -15.15
N GLY A 314 4.58 13.92 -15.63
CA GLY A 314 4.49 15.22 -14.95
C GLY A 314 5.56 15.44 -13.88
N TRP A 315 6.47 14.50 -13.69
CA TRP A 315 7.68 14.73 -12.90
C TRP A 315 8.68 15.57 -13.67
N VAL A 316 9.46 16.35 -12.92
CA VAL A 316 10.47 17.28 -13.44
C VAL A 316 11.84 16.92 -12.91
N LEU A 317 12.87 17.20 -13.71
CA LEU A 317 14.26 17.05 -13.29
C LEU A 317 14.62 18.18 -12.34
N ASP A 318 15.02 17.84 -11.12
CA ASP A 318 15.38 18.79 -10.06
C ASP A 318 16.90 18.96 -9.95
N LEU A 319 17.63 17.84 -9.94
CA LEU A 319 19.08 17.82 -9.98
C LEU A 319 19.55 17.08 -11.22
N GLN A 320 20.47 17.71 -11.95
CA GLN A 320 21.31 17.06 -12.93
C GLN A 320 22.73 17.55 -12.75
N ASP A 321 23.65 16.63 -12.56
CA ASP A 321 25.07 16.89 -12.66
C ASP A 321 25.69 15.84 -13.56
N ASP A 322 26.26 16.29 -14.68
CA ASP A 322 26.97 15.43 -15.64
C ASP A 322 28.49 15.50 -15.41
N PHE A 323 28.94 16.11 -14.32
CA PHE A 323 30.34 16.18 -13.87
C PHE A 323 31.37 16.59 -14.96
N ASN A 324 30.95 17.46 -15.89
CA ASN A 324 31.90 18.17 -16.77
C ASN A 324 32.81 19.08 -15.94
N THR A 325 32.27 19.64 -14.85
CA THR A 325 32.97 20.38 -13.80
C THR A 325 32.26 20.11 -12.49
N LEU A 326 32.98 20.02 -11.37
CA LEU A 326 32.35 19.80 -10.07
C LEU A 326 31.60 21.06 -9.62
N ASP A 327 30.26 20.99 -9.61
CA ASP A 327 29.40 22.09 -9.19
C ASP A 327 29.22 22.08 -7.68
N TRP A 328 30.03 22.88 -7.01
CA TRP A 328 29.97 23.03 -5.57
C TRP A 328 28.66 23.63 -5.06
N ASN A 329 27.76 24.15 -5.91
CA ASN A 329 26.42 24.54 -5.46
C ASN A 329 25.50 23.34 -5.23
N LYS A 330 25.82 22.18 -5.83
CA LYS A 330 25.04 20.94 -5.70
C LYS A 330 25.64 19.97 -4.68
N TRP A 331 26.96 20.06 -4.49
CA TRP A 331 27.71 19.11 -3.67
C TRP A 331 28.52 19.80 -2.59
N LYS A 332 28.63 19.13 -1.46
CA LYS A 332 29.56 19.41 -0.38
C LYS A 332 30.53 18.24 -0.27
N GLN A 333 31.81 18.57 -0.21
CA GLN A 333 32.82 17.57 0.13
C GLN A 333 32.95 17.48 1.65
N TRP A 334 32.90 16.25 2.15
CA TRP A 334 33.13 16.01 3.56
C TRP A 334 34.64 15.89 3.82
N GLN A 335 35.15 16.62 4.81
CA GLN A 335 36.57 16.65 5.17
C GLN A 335 36.74 16.31 6.64
N THR A 336 37.34 15.16 6.94
CA THR A 336 37.77 14.82 8.30
C THR A 336 39.24 14.50 8.38
N ASN A 337 39.87 15.02 9.42
CA ASN A 337 41.23 14.66 9.84
C ASN A 337 41.27 13.40 10.73
N VAL A 338 40.10 12.81 11.01
CA VAL A 338 39.95 11.63 11.87
C VAL A 338 39.45 10.47 11.01
N PRO A 339 40.09 9.28 11.10
CA PRO A 339 39.53 8.03 10.63
C PRO A 339 38.08 7.87 11.09
N LEU A 340 37.13 7.83 10.15
CA LEU A 340 35.74 7.51 10.47
C LEU A 340 35.68 6.17 11.20
N ILE A 341 34.81 6.01 12.20
CA ILE A 341 34.77 4.82 13.07
C ILE A 341 34.56 3.51 12.29
N HIS A 342 34.10 3.57 11.04
CA HIS A 342 33.93 2.41 10.15
C HIS A 342 35.09 2.18 9.16
N THR A 343 36.09 3.07 9.10
CA THR A 343 37.09 3.11 8.03
C THR A 343 38.39 3.80 8.47
N VAL A 344 39.57 3.27 8.15
CA VAL A 344 40.86 3.97 8.37
C VAL A 344 41.07 5.06 7.29
N MET A 345 40.16 6.03 7.25
CA MET A 345 40.05 7.01 6.17
C MET A 345 40.23 8.44 6.63
N VAL A 346 40.99 9.19 5.86
CA VAL A 346 41.00 10.65 5.96
C VAL A 346 40.40 11.20 4.67
N MET A 347 39.24 11.85 4.75
CA MET A 347 38.54 12.43 3.59
C MET A 347 39.12 13.82 3.25
N ASN A 348 40.44 13.98 3.24
CA ASN A 348 41.08 15.28 3.46
C ASN A 348 41.39 16.12 2.21
N THR A 349 41.15 15.64 0.99
CA THR A 349 41.73 16.32 -0.17
C THR A 349 40.74 16.49 -1.31
N GLN A 350 40.59 17.74 -1.77
CA GLN A 350 39.91 18.07 -3.03
C GLN A 350 40.51 17.30 -4.23
N SER A 351 41.73 16.77 -4.11
CA SER A 351 42.37 15.95 -5.15
C SER A 351 41.82 14.53 -5.30
N GLN A 352 41.01 14.04 -4.34
CA GLN A 352 40.38 12.72 -4.47
C GLN A 352 39.01 12.78 -5.16
N CYS A 353 38.32 13.92 -5.13
CA CYS A 353 37.07 14.15 -5.85
C CYS A 353 37.36 15.11 -7.01
N VAL A 354 37.69 14.59 -8.18
CA VAL A 354 38.09 15.44 -9.31
C VAL A 354 37.24 15.17 -10.54
N THR A 355 37.05 16.20 -11.34
CA THR A 355 36.46 16.03 -12.67
C THR A 355 37.56 15.79 -13.69
N ALA A 356 37.48 14.67 -14.38
CA ALA A 356 38.44 14.24 -15.39
C ALA A 356 37.70 13.49 -16.50
N ASN A 357 38.08 13.72 -17.75
CA ASN A 357 37.46 13.07 -18.93
C ASN A 357 35.92 13.23 -19.02
N GLY A 358 35.37 14.32 -18.48
CA GLY A 358 33.92 14.57 -18.45
C GLY A 358 33.16 13.70 -17.44
N GLN A 359 33.85 13.19 -16.42
CA GLN A 359 33.30 12.36 -15.36
C GLN A 359 33.82 12.85 -14.00
N LEU A 360 33.10 12.54 -12.93
CA LEU A 360 33.64 12.60 -11.58
C LEU A 360 34.46 11.33 -11.32
N GLU A 361 35.75 11.49 -11.11
CA GLU A 361 36.63 10.45 -10.59
C GLU A 361 36.68 10.56 -9.06
N MET A 362 36.11 9.55 -8.39
CA MET A 362 36.22 9.38 -6.95
C MET A 362 37.37 8.43 -6.66
N ARG A 363 38.47 8.96 -6.15
CA ARG A 363 39.72 8.23 -5.98
C ARG A 363 39.91 7.81 -4.52
N ALA A 364 40.25 6.55 -4.32
CA ALA A 364 40.77 6.03 -3.07
C ALA A 364 42.26 5.70 -3.27
N ARG A 365 43.16 6.37 -2.54
CA ARG A 365 44.62 6.25 -2.74
C ARG A 365 45.36 6.02 -1.43
N LYS A 366 46.32 5.09 -1.46
CA LYS A 366 47.23 4.86 -0.33
C LYS A 366 48.26 5.99 -0.28
N ARG A 367 48.51 6.54 0.90
CA ARG A 367 49.58 7.52 1.08
C ARG A 367 50.95 6.87 0.96
N ASN A 368 51.86 7.54 0.26
CA ASN A 368 53.25 7.12 0.07
C ASN A 368 54.19 7.64 1.18
N ASP A 369 53.67 7.88 2.39
CA ASP A 369 54.38 8.44 3.54
C ASP A 369 54.72 7.38 4.61
N GLY A 370 54.42 6.11 4.33
CA GLY A 370 54.62 5.01 5.27
C GLY A 370 53.58 4.92 6.39
N SER A 371 52.59 5.82 6.43
CA SER A 371 51.54 5.84 7.46
C SER A 371 50.54 4.68 7.35
N GLY A 372 50.43 4.07 6.16
CA GLY A 372 49.40 3.06 5.86
C GLY A 372 47.99 3.65 5.71
N ILE A 373 47.85 4.98 5.71
CA ILE A 373 46.57 5.68 5.57
C ILE A 373 46.10 5.66 4.11
N TRP A 374 44.78 5.58 3.93
CA TRP A 374 44.10 5.79 2.65
C TRP A 374 43.34 7.10 2.67
N ASP A 375 43.49 7.87 1.60
CA ASP A 375 42.65 9.01 1.29
C ASP A 375 41.47 8.54 0.42
N GLY A 376 40.28 9.07 0.70
CA GLY A 376 39.05 8.76 -0.05
C GLY A 376 38.33 10.02 -0.52
N CYS A 377 37.24 9.82 -1.24
CA CYS A 377 36.36 10.87 -1.72
C CYS A 377 34.96 10.67 -1.13
N TYR A 378 34.35 11.73 -0.61
CA TYR A 378 32.96 11.74 -0.14
C TYR A 378 32.30 13.05 -0.55
N LEU A 379 31.15 12.96 -1.24
CA LEU A 379 30.33 14.08 -1.64
C LEU A 379 28.88 13.84 -1.19
N ASP A 380 28.23 14.87 -0.64
CA ASP A 380 26.80 14.85 -0.34
C ASP A 380 26.10 16.16 -0.74
N GLN A 381 24.78 16.19 -0.69
CA GLN A 381 24.00 17.42 -0.93
C GLN A 381 24.01 18.41 0.26
N GLY A 382 24.69 18.09 1.37
CA GLY A 382 24.72 18.88 2.60
C GLY A 382 23.47 18.71 3.48
N THR A 383 23.67 18.27 4.73
CA THR A 383 22.61 18.03 5.73
C THR A 383 22.26 19.22 6.61
N TRP A 384 23.05 20.29 6.59
CA TRP A 384 22.95 21.43 7.49
C TRP A 384 23.08 22.74 6.71
N TRP A 385 22.43 23.81 7.19
CA TRP A 385 22.70 25.18 6.75
C TRP A 385 24.22 25.39 6.67
N ASP A 386 24.72 25.65 5.45
CA ASP A 386 26.13 25.96 5.26
C ASP A 386 26.36 27.40 5.71
N ALA A 387 26.63 27.57 7.01
CA ALA A 387 26.90 28.87 7.61
C ALA A 387 28.12 29.57 6.99
N GLN A 388 29.04 28.83 6.37
CA GLN A 388 30.21 29.40 5.70
C GLN A 388 29.86 29.98 4.33
N ASN A 389 28.88 29.40 3.63
CA ASN A 389 28.48 29.85 2.28
C ASN A 389 27.06 30.45 2.19
N SER A 390 26.37 30.65 3.32
CA SER A 390 25.00 31.19 3.38
C SER A 390 23.99 30.45 2.49
N ARG A 391 24.10 29.11 2.42
CA ARG A 391 23.22 28.29 1.58
C ARG A 391 22.11 27.64 2.41
N PRO A 392 20.84 27.70 1.94
CA PRO A 392 19.75 26.95 2.54
C PRO A 392 20.01 25.45 2.41
N ALA A 393 19.67 24.70 3.45
CA ALA A 393 19.69 23.24 3.39
C ALA A 393 18.72 22.75 2.30
N HIS A 394 19.10 21.69 1.59
CA HIS A 394 18.20 21.07 0.62
C HIS A 394 16.95 20.55 1.37
N PRO A 395 15.71 20.77 0.88
CA PRO A 395 14.49 20.43 1.61
C PRO A 395 14.20 18.92 1.66
N GLY A 396 14.93 18.15 0.85
CA GLY A 396 14.85 16.69 0.75
C GLY A 396 13.75 16.26 -0.21
N TYR A 397 13.82 15.03 -0.67
CA TYR A 397 12.83 14.50 -1.58
C TYR A 397 11.85 13.59 -0.85
N ALA A 398 10.55 13.94 -0.85
CA ALA A 398 9.50 13.02 -0.41
C ALA A 398 9.35 11.92 -1.45
N ASP A 399 8.91 12.28 -2.65
CA ASP A 399 8.87 11.41 -3.80
C ASP A 399 10.04 11.74 -4.74
N TYR A 400 10.73 10.70 -5.21
CA TYR A 400 11.93 10.85 -6.02
C TYR A 400 12.14 9.69 -6.98
N GLN A 401 12.85 9.99 -8.07
CA GLN A 401 13.61 9.03 -8.83
C GLN A 401 15.04 9.54 -8.85
N VAL A 402 15.96 8.75 -8.34
CA VAL A 402 17.40 9.00 -8.36
C VAL A 402 18.01 8.02 -9.33
N SER A 403 18.81 8.50 -10.27
CA SER A 403 19.63 7.65 -11.14
C SER A 403 21.05 8.17 -11.19
N PHE A 404 22.02 7.27 -11.09
CA PHE A 404 23.42 7.58 -11.37
C PHE A 404 24.01 6.55 -12.30
N LYS A 405 24.94 7.00 -13.15
CA LYS A 405 25.69 6.13 -14.05
C LYS A 405 27.14 6.08 -13.61
N ALA A 406 27.61 4.90 -13.24
CA ALA A 406 28.94 4.72 -12.71
C ALA A 406 29.64 3.47 -13.24
N ASP A 407 30.96 3.57 -13.39
CA ASP A 407 31.88 2.43 -13.42
C ASP A 407 32.42 2.22 -12.01
N LEU A 408 32.14 1.05 -11.44
CA LEU A 408 32.51 0.72 -10.07
C LEU A 408 33.91 0.08 -10.04
N PRO A 409 34.75 0.42 -9.05
CA PRO A 409 36.11 -0.09 -8.99
C PRO A 409 36.08 -1.63 -8.85
N PRO A 410 36.95 -2.36 -9.57
CA PRO A 410 37.08 -3.80 -9.38
C PRO A 410 37.68 -4.12 -8.01
N GLY A 411 37.81 -5.43 -7.70
CA GLY A 411 38.59 -5.90 -6.55
C GLY A 411 37.82 -6.05 -5.24
N VAL A 412 38.37 -6.88 -4.36
CA VAL A 412 37.85 -7.09 -3.00
C VAL A 412 38.40 -5.97 -2.11
N GLY A 413 37.60 -5.38 -1.23
CA GLY A 413 38.07 -4.41 -0.22
C GLY A 413 37.88 -2.93 -0.52
N THR A 414 37.44 -2.60 -1.73
CA THR A 414 36.99 -1.26 -2.09
C THR A 414 35.56 -1.06 -1.66
N GLY A 415 35.28 0.08 -1.03
CA GLY A 415 33.96 0.50 -0.60
C GLY A 415 33.49 1.68 -1.42
N MET A 416 32.66 1.43 -2.43
CA MET A 416 31.85 2.47 -3.06
C MET A 416 30.48 2.45 -2.41
N TYR A 417 30.04 3.64 -2.02
CA TYR A 417 28.71 3.89 -1.50
C TYR A 417 28.04 4.90 -2.42
N PHE A 418 26.85 4.56 -2.87
CA PHE A 418 25.89 5.55 -3.29
C PHE A 418 24.69 5.39 -2.40
N LEU A 419 24.46 6.37 -1.54
CA LEU A 419 23.57 6.25 -0.42
C LEU A 419 22.64 7.45 -0.33
N MET A 420 21.51 7.23 0.32
CA MET A 420 20.50 8.23 0.57
C MET A 420 20.08 8.17 2.03
N TRP A 421 19.85 9.33 2.65
CA TRP A 421 19.43 9.43 4.04
C TRP A 421 18.56 10.67 4.26
N PRO A 422 17.66 10.69 5.25
CA PRO A 422 16.78 11.81 5.49
C PRO A 422 17.54 13.00 6.09
N ILE A 423 17.00 14.20 5.91
CA ILE A 423 17.51 15.40 6.57
C ILE A 423 17.40 15.25 8.08
N ALA A 424 18.39 15.76 8.82
CA ALA A 424 18.50 15.63 10.27
C ALA A 424 17.25 16.12 11.04
N GLU A 425 16.52 17.12 10.54
CA GLU A 425 15.27 17.61 11.18
C GLU A 425 14.10 16.62 11.10
N SER A 426 14.13 15.67 10.16
CA SER A 426 13.07 14.65 10.02
C SER A 426 13.28 13.41 10.89
N TRP A 427 14.43 13.31 11.57
CA TRP A 427 14.77 12.17 12.40
C TRP A 427 15.20 12.68 13.79
N GLY A 428 14.46 12.29 14.84
CA GLY A 428 14.44 12.93 16.17
C GLY A 428 15.71 12.83 17.03
N GLY A 429 16.89 12.68 16.43
CA GLY A 429 18.14 12.35 17.13
C GLY A 429 18.15 10.89 17.61
N THR A 430 19.36 10.38 17.89
CA THR A 430 19.73 8.96 18.14
C THR A 430 18.58 7.97 18.42
N PRO A 431 18.53 6.83 17.69
CA PRO A 431 19.65 6.16 16.99
C PRO A 431 19.57 6.13 15.44
N TRP A 432 20.73 5.96 14.78
CA TRP A 432 21.07 6.13 13.34
C TRP A 432 19.88 6.30 12.37
N PRO A 433 19.90 7.33 11.49
CA PRO A 433 18.77 7.62 10.62
C PRO A 433 18.50 6.48 9.62
N PRO A 434 17.27 6.40 9.08
CA PRO A 434 17.00 5.57 7.92
C PRO A 434 18.02 5.80 6.80
N GLU A 435 18.62 4.75 6.27
CA GLU A 435 19.65 4.82 5.23
C GLU A 435 19.30 3.86 4.12
N LEU A 436 19.43 4.33 2.88
CA LEU A 436 19.17 3.59 1.67
C LEU A 436 20.44 3.58 0.83
N ASP A 437 21.11 2.45 0.76
CA ASP A 437 22.31 2.27 -0.05
C ASP A 437 21.94 1.66 -1.39
N LEU A 438 21.97 2.47 -2.46
CA LEU A 438 21.73 1.98 -3.81
C LEU A 438 22.88 1.07 -4.26
N VAL A 439 24.08 1.41 -3.83
CA VAL A 439 25.30 0.63 -4.02
C VAL A 439 26.08 0.68 -2.72
N GLU A 440 26.39 -0.49 -2.15
CA GLU A 440 27.35 -0.68 -1.08
C GLU A 440 28.37 -1.77 -1.45
N LEU A 441 29.64 -1.51 -1.14
CA LEU A 441 30.77 -2.46 -1.23
C LEU A 441 31.65 -2.31 0.05
N PRO A 442 32.43 -3.31 0.48
CA PRO A 442 32.64 -4.65 -0.08
C PRO A 442 31.90 -5.76 0.68
N ASN A 443 31.48 -6.80 -0.03
CA ASN A 443 31.08 -8.07 0.58
C ASN A 443 32.10 -9.18 0.30
N ASN A 444 32.08 -10.22 1.14
CA ASN A 444 33.04 -11.33 1.14
C ASN A 444 33.02 -12.21 -0.13
N ASP A 445 32.07 -12.01 -1.06
CA ASP A 445 31.96 -12.79 -2.30
C ASP A 445 32.69 -12.15 -3.50
N GLY A 446 33.22 -10.93 -3.33
CA GLY A 446 34.14 -10.30 -4.27
C GLY A 446 33.57 -9.94 -5.64
N THR A 447 32.29 -10.21 -5.92
CA THR A 447 31.68 -10.00 -7.24
C THR A 447 30.34 -9.28 -7.23
N SER A 448 29.54 -9.37 -6.16
CA SER A 448 28.19 -8.77 -6.14
C SER A 448 28.21 -7.29 -5.73
N VAL A 449 27.26 -6.52 -6.26
CA VAL A 449 26.85 -5.22 -5.67
C VAL A 449 25.84 -5.53 -4.58
N MET A 450 25.89 -4.82 -3.45
CA MET A 450 24.84 -4.89 -2.44
C MET A 450 23.97 -3.65 -2.50
N THR A 451 22.68 -3.86 -2.30
CA THR A 451 21.76 -2.81 -1.89
C THR A 451 21.39 -3.14 -0.45
N THR A 452 21.72 -2.24 0.45
CA THR A 452 21.47 -2.38 1.89
C THR A 452 20.55 -1.27 2.33
N TRP A 453 19.91 -1.51 3.47
CA TRP A 453 19.08 -0.50 4.08
C TRP A 453 19.03 -0.65 5.58
N HIS A 454 18.91 0.51 6.21
CA HIS A 454 18.85 0.69 7.64
C HIS A 454 17.52 1.37 7.93
N TRP A 455 16.68 0.79 8.78
CA TRP A 455 15.34 1.35 9.02
C TRP A 455 15.02 1.56 10.50
N ASP A 456 15.93 1.29 11.43
CA ASP A 456 15.59 1.24 12.85
C ASP A 456 16.65 1.88 13.77
N PRO A 457 16.24 2.66 14.79
CA PRO A 457 16.94 2.87 16.06
C PRO A 457 17.80 1.68 16.57
N ASP A 458 17.33 0.46 16.39
CA ASP A 458 18.02 -0.75 16.88
C ASP A 458 19.17 -1.23 15.99
N ASN A 459 19.56 -0.47 14.95
CA ASN A 459 20.62 -0.84 14.00
C ASN A 459 20.31 -2.16 13.25
N LYS A 460 19.02 -2.43 12.97
CA LYS A 460 18.59 -3.59 12.18
C LYS A 460 18.92 -3.34 10.70
N GLN A 461 19.88 -4.11 10.19
CA GLN A 461 20.30 -4.08 8.79
C GLN A 461 19.64 -5.21 8.01
N SER A 462 19.27 -4.96 6.77
CA SER A 462 18.88 -5.99 5.83
C SER A 462 19.51 -5.68 4.47
N GLU A 463 19.91 -6.75 3.77
CA GLU A 463 20.67 -6.64 2.53
C GLU A 463 20.03 -7.47 1.42
N ILE A 464 20.08 -6.97 0.19
CA ILE A 464 19.80 -7.74 -1.02
C ILE A 464 21.07 -7.76 -1.86
N ARG A 465 21.40 -8.97 -2.32
CA ARG A 465 22.52 -9.22 -3.22
C ARG A 465 21.98 -9.51 -4.62
N PRO A 466 21.81 -8.50 -5.49
CA PRO A 466 21.51 -8.77 -6.89
C PRO A 466 22.62 -9.66 -7.49
N ALA A 467 22.23 -10.81 -8.05
CA ALA A 467 23.11 -11.86 -8.58
C ALA A 467 23.88 -11.48 -9.86
N VAL A 468 24.14 -10.19 -10.11
CA VAL A 468 24.76 -9.72 -11.35
C VAL A 468 26.05 -8.98 -11.05
N ASP A 469 27.17 -9.56 -11.48
CA ASP A 469 28.50 -8.94 -11.40
C ASP A 469 28.57 -7.73 -12.34
N ARG A 470 28.77 -6.55 -11.75
CA ARG A 470 28.84 -5.26 -12.43
C ARG A 470 30.19 -4.56 -12.25
N ARG A 471 31.19 -5.23 -11.68
CA ARG A 471 32.57 -4.72 -11.52
C ARG A 471 33.45 -5.16 -12.68
N ASN A 472 32.95 -4.96 -13.90
CA ASN A 472 33.55 -5.45 -15.14
C ASN A 472 34.17 -4.34 -16.01
N GLY A 473 34.47 -3.17 -15.42
CA GLY A 473 35.02 -2.02 -16.13
C GLY A 473 34.03 -1.38 -17.11
N LYS A 474 32.74 -1.52 -16.84
CA LYS A 474 31.65 -0.97 -17.64
C LYS A 474 30.78 -0.07 -16.77
N GLN A 475 30.25 0.97 -17.40
CA GLN A 475 29.24 1.81 -16.78
C GLN A 475 27.88 1.14 -16.69
N TRP A 476 27.31 1.17 -15.49
CA TRP A 476 25.96 0.74 -15.18
C TRP A 476 25.15 1.91 -14.64
N VAL A 477 23.84 1.88 -14.89
CA VAL A 477 22.90 2.84 -14.32
C VAL A 477 22.22 2.20 -13.13
N TYR A 478 22.27 2.85 -11.97
CA TYR A 478 21.59 2.42 -10.76
C TYR A 478 20.48 3.43 -10.48
N THR A 479 19.26 2.94 -10.33
CA THR A 479 18.08 3.79 -10.13
C THR A 479 17.29 3.35 -8.91
N ALA A 480 16.89 4.28 -8.07
CA ALA A 480 15.86 4.09 -7.05
C ALA A 480 14.70 5.06 -7.31
N ARG A 481 13.47 4.61 -7.07
CA ARG A 481 12.28 5.45 -7.14
C ARG A 481 11.41 5.21 -5.91
N ARG A 482 10.91 6.30 -5.33
CA ARG A 482 9.86 6.30 -4.31
C ARG A 482 8.64 7.07 -4.83
N VAL A 483 7.46 6.47 -4.74
CA VAL A 483 6.16 7.12 -4.98
C VAL A 483 5.22 6.76 -3.83
N GLY A 484 4.79 7.73 -3.03
CA GLY A 484 4.16 7.42 -1.74
C GLY A 484 5.08 6.50 -0.94
N ASN A 485 4.59 5.38 -0.41
CA ASN A 485 5.45 4.43 0.31
C ASN A 485 6.12 3.38 -0.61
N ASP A 486 5.79 3.33 -1.91
CA ASP A 486 6.32 2.32 -2.84
C ASP A 486 7.75 2.66 -3.27
N ILE A 487 8.71 1.83 -2.89
CA ILE A 487 10.13 1.96 -3.27
C ILE A 487 10.51 0.83 -4.21
N ARG A 488 11.10 1.22 -5.34
CA ARG A 488 11.57 0.33 -6.40
C ARG A 488 12.97 0.67 -6.83
N MET A 489 13.70 -0.35 -7.29
CA MET A 489 15.08 -0.21 -7.69
C MET A 489 15.38 -0.95 -8.98
N TRP A 490 16.25 -0.39 -9.81
CA TRP A 490 16.64 -0.97 -11.09
C TRP A 490 18.14 -0.83 -11.31
N ILE A 491 18.68 -1.81 -12.05
CA ILE A 491 20.01 -1.74 -12.66
C ILE A 491 19.82 -1.75 -14.18
N GLY A 492 20.33 -0.72 -14.84
CA GLY A 492 20.25 -0.53 -16.27
C GLY A 492 21.60 -0.68 -16.98
N ASP A 493 21.55 -1.28 -18.16
CA ASP A 493 22.63 -1.32 -19.12
C ASP A 493 22.46 -0.18 -20.13
N PRO A 494 23.27 0.89 -20.05
CA PRO A 494 23.17 2.00 -20.99
C PRO A 494 23.56 1.62 -22.43
N ALA A 495 24.33 0.54 -22.63
CA ALA A 495 24.76 0.11 -23.96
C ALA A 495 23.67 -0.67 -24.71
N THR A 496 22.79 -1.37 -23.98
CA THR A 496 21.71 -2.17 -24.57
C THR A 496 20.32 -1.60 -24.30
N ASN A 497 20.22 -0.53 -23.50
CA ASN A 497 18.98 0.00 -22.93
C ASN A 497 18.21 -1.00 -22.06
N ALA A 498 18.79 -2.15 -21.71
CA ALA A 498 18.14 -3.12 -20.84
C ALA A 498 18.01 -2.54 -19.43
N ILE A 499 16.84 -2.67 -18.80
CA ILE A 499 16.57 -2.17 -17.46
C ILE A 499 15.93 -3.29 -16.65
N ARG A 500 16.62 -3.73 -15.60
CA ARG A 500 16.20 -4.85 -14.75
C ARG A 500 15.85 -4.34 -13.36
N GLU A 501 14.61 -4.58 -12.95
CA GLU A 501 14.16 -4.33 -11.57
C GLU A 501 14.83 -5.31 -10.62
N ILE A 502 15.25 -4.81 -9.45
CA ILE A 502 15.72 -5.62 -8.33
C ILE A 502 14.48 -5.98 -7.52
N PRO A 503 14.15 -7.28 -7.34
CA PRO A 503 13.05 -7.68 -6.44
C PRO A 503 13.38 -7.28 -5.01
N LEU A 504 12.47 -6.53 -4.37
CA LEU A 504 12.63 -6.03 -3.02
C LEU A 504 11.64 -6.73 -2.06
N PRO A 505 12.04 -7.09 -0.83
CA PRO A 505 11.12 -7.57 0.20
C PRO A 505 10.05 -6.52 0.52
N ALA A 506 8.86 -6.97 0.88
CA ALA A 506 7.72 -6.09 1.19
C ALA A 506 8.03 -5.06 2.29
N ALA A 507 8.86 -5.43 3.27
CA ALA A 507 9.30 -4.54 4.35
C ALA A 507 10.17 -3.37 3.86
N PHE A 508 10.86 -3.54 2.74
CA PHE A 508 11.64 -2.48 2.09
C PHE A 508 10.79 -1.70 1.09
N SER A 509 10.04 -2.40 0.24
CA SER A 509 9.29 -1.76 -0.85
C SER A 509 8.14 -0.88 -0.37
N ASN A 510 7.73 -0.95 0.91
CA ASN A 510 6.63 -0.16 1.47
C ASN A 510 7.01 0.60 2.75
N ASN A 511 8.23 1.14 2.82
CA ASN A 511 8.74 1.75 4.04
C ASN A 511 8.47 3.28 4.09
N PRO A 512 7.76 3.79 5.11
CA PRO A 512 7.39 5.20 5.23
C PRO A 512 8.53 6.13 5.66
N ASP A 513 9.67 5.59 6.10
CA ASP A 513 10.77 6.35 6.71
C ASP A 513 11.75 6.93 5.67
N TYR A 514 11.77 6.40 4.44
CA TYR A 514 12.61 6.91 3.35
C TYR A 514 12.04 8.15 2.66
N LYS A 515 11.62 9.14 3.45
CA LYS A 515 11.11 10.43 2.98
C LYS A 515 12.10 11.55 3.32
N ARG A 516 12.05 12.63 2.55
CA ARG A 516 12.97 13.79 2.68
C ARG A 516 14.44 13.39 2.58
N MET A 517 14.71 12.47 1.66
CA MET A 517 16.05 11.91 1.45
C MET A 517 16.96 12.90 0.72
N LEU A 518 18.25 12.86 1.04
CA LEU A 518 19.36 13.51 0.35
C LEU A 518 20.22 12.43 -0.32
N VAL A 519 21.02 12.83 -1.30
CA VAL A 519 21.97 11.96 -1.99
C VAL A 519 23.39 12.18 -1.47
N GLY A 520 24.13 11.09 -1.29
CA GLY A 520 25.57 11.13 -1.13
C GLY A 520 26.28 9.94 -1.77
N MET A 521 27.57 10.12 -1.96
CA MET A 521 28.43 9.16 -2.61
C MET A 521 29.80 9.16 -1.93
N ALA A 522 30.40 7.98 -1.80
CA ALA A 522 31.72 7.83 -1.19
C ALA A 522 32.52 6.72 -1.86
N ASN A 523 33.81 6.94 -2.13
CA ASN A 523 34.72 5.87 -2.52
C ASN A 523 35.87 5.75 -1.53
N PHE A 524 36.10 4.54 -1.04
CA PHE A 524 37.05 4.24 0.01
C PHE A 524 37.60 2.81 0.03
N VAL A 525 38.47 2.52 1.01
CA VAL A 525 38.98 1.17 1.30
C VAL A 525 38.53 0.76 2.71
N ALA A 526 37.87 -0.39 2.83
CA ALA A 526 37.31 -0.88 4.08
C ALA A 526 38.35 -1.61 4.94
N SER A 527 38.24 -1.49 6.27
CA SER A 527 39.07 -2.23 7.25
C SER A 527 38.19 -2.83 8.34
N THR A 528 38.46 -4.05 8.80
CA THR A 528 37.76 -4.58 9.99
C THR A 528 38.31 -3.93 11.27
N TRP A 529 37.70 -2.82 11.66
CA TRP A 529 37.72 -2.31 13.03
C TRP A 529 36.57 -1.38 13.42
N ALA A 530 35.39 -1.55 12.83
CA ALA A 530 34.17 -0.91 13.34
C ALA A 530 33.60 -1.61 14.60
N ILE A 531 34.15 -2.73 15.07
CA ILE A 531 33.51 -3.53 16.13
C ILE A 531 34.40 -3.93 17.34
N ASN A 532 35.75 -4.00 17.30
CA ASN A 532 36.43 -4.68 18.43
C ASN A 532 37.90 -4.34 18.80
N GLY A 533 38.29 -3.06 18.92
CA GLY A 533 39.28 -2.70 19.97
C GLY A 533 40.74 -3.24 19.95
N SER A 534 41.17 -4.15 19.04
CA SER A 534 42.57 -4.63 18.87
C SER A 534 43.39 -4.03 17.69
N ALA A 535 44.59 -3.49 17.92
CA ALA A 535 45.47 -2.80 16.94
C ALA A 535 45.97 -3.59 15.68
N SER A 536 45.15 -4.46 15.10
CA SER A 536 45.37 -5.24 13.87
C SER A 536 44.18 -5.03 12.94
N ALA A 537 44.19 -3.96 12.13
CA ALA A 537 43.22 -3.78 11.06
C ALA A 537 43.45 -4.86 9.99
N PHE A 538 42.61 -5.90 9.97
CA PHE A 538 42.54 -6.80 8.82
C PHE A 538 41.79 -6.06 7.71
N TRP A 539 42.55 -5.48 6.79
CA TRP A 539 42.04 -4.93 5.55
C TRP A 539 41.32 -6.07 4.81
N TYR A 540 40.01 -5.97 4.63
CA TYR A 540 39.37 -6.86 3.67
C TYR A 540 39.91 -6.45 2.30
N GLY A 541 40.56 -7.38 1.60
CA GLY A 541 40.80 -7.25 0.17
C GLY A 541 42.20 -6.86 -0.31
N ASP A 542 42.26 -6.57 -1.61
CA ASP A 542 43.45 -6.51 -2.47
C ASP A 542 44.46 -5.42 -2.10
N ALA A 543 44.12 -4.52 -1.18
CA ALA A 543 44.91 -3.37 -0.74
C ALA A 543 46.31 -3.73 -0.20
N ASN A 544 46.51 -4.97 0.28
CA ASN A 544 47.82 -5.52 0.61
C ASN A 544 48.24 -6.73 -0.27
N ALA A 545 47.32 -7.33 -1.04
CA ALA A 545 47.56 -8.57 -1.78
C ALA A 545 47.95 -8.38 -3.26
N THR A 546 47.47 -7.33 -3.94
CA THR A 546 47.70 -7.12 -5.39
C THR A 546 48.80 -6.12 -5.72
N GLY A 547 49.32 -5.41 -4.71
CA GLY A 547 50.24 -4.28 -4.91
C GLY A 547 49.56 -3.01 -5.47
N SER A 548 48.24 -3.00 -5.64
CA SER A 548 47.51 -1.80 -6.07
C SER A 548 47.53 -0.71 -4.99
N THR A 549 47.85 0.52 -5.38
CA THR A 549 47.92 1.70 -4.48
C THR A 549 46.79 2.69 -4.71
N ALA A 550 45.91 2.43 -5.67
CA ALA A 550 44.81 3.31 -6.02
C ALA A 550 43.62 2.54 -6.59
N TRP A 551 42.42 2.99 -6.23
CA TRP A 551 41.14 2.53 -6.78
C TRP A 551 40.33 3.75 -7.18
N THR A 552 39.74 3.73 -8.37
CA THR A 552 38.97 4.87 -8.87
C THR A 552 37.62 4.37 -9.34
N ALA A 553 36.59 5.05 -8.89
CA ALA A 553 35.27 4.94 -9.47
C ALA A 553 35.02 6.16 -10.35
N SER A 554 34.30 5.97 -11.44
CA SER A 554 33.95 7.06 -12.35
C SER A 554 32.44 7.20 -12.41
N ILE A 555 31.95 8.40 -12.12
CA ILE A 555 30.52 8.75 -12.19
C ILE A 555 30.32 9.72 -13.34
N ASP A 556 29.48 9.32 -14.30
CA ASP A 556 29.12 10.15 -15.44
C ASP A 556 28.08 11.19 -15.09
N TYR A 557 27.05 10.77 -14.36
CA TYR A 557 26.01 11.69 -13.94
C TYR A 557 25.31 11.23 -12.68
N VAL A 558 24.71 12.21 -12.00
CA VAL A 558 23.59 12.00 -11.06
C VAL A 558 22.40 12.81 -11.57
N LYS A 559 21.23 12.17 -11.59
CA LYS A 559 19.96 12.80 -11.94
C LYS A 559 18.92 12.50 -10.88
N VAL A 560 18.17 13.52 -10.49
CA VAL A 560 17.06 13.42 -9.54
C VAL A 560 15.81 14.04 -10.15
N TRP A 561 14.76 13.24 -10.28
CA TRP A 561 13.43 13.71 -10.65
C TRP A 561 12.53 13.76 -9.42
N LYS A 562 11.60 14.73 -9.42
CA LYS A 562 10.57 14.89 -8.39
C LYS A 562 9.22 15.24 -9.02
N PRO A 563 8.09 15.14 -8.29
CA PRO A 563 6.80 15.63 -8.76
C PRO A 563 6.85 17.11 -9.19
N GLY A 564 6.19 17.45 -10.30
CA GLY A 564 6.14 18.81 -10.84
C GLY A 564 5.28 19.78 -10.01
N PRO A 565 5.34 21.09 -10.30
CA PRO A 565 4.50 22.10 -9.63
C PRO A 565 3.01 21.74 -9.70
N GLY A 566 2.32 21.80 -8.55
CA GLY A 566 0.90 21.46 -8.44
C GLY A 566 0.60 19.98 -8.15
N MET A 567 1.61 19.12 -8.05
CA MET A 567 1.47 17.69 -7.70
C MET A 567 1.70 17.40 -6.20
N SER A 568 1.23 18.27 -5.30
CA SER A 568 1.47 18.10 -3.86
C SER A 568 0.81 16.83 -3.30
N GLY A 569 1.61 15.91 -2.76
CA GLY A 569 1.13 14.78 -1.93
C GLY A 569 0.65 13.54 -2.67
N GLN A 570 1.30 13.15 -3.77
CA GLN A 570 1.31 11.72 -4.14
C GLN A 570 2.37 10.98 -3.34
#